data_AF-A0A7J9PW87-F1
#
_entry.id   AF-A0A7J9PW87-F1
#
_cell.length_a   1.000
_cell.length_b   1.000
_cell.length_c   1.000
_cell.angle_alpha   90.00
_cell.angle_beta   90.00
_cell.angle_gamma   90.00
#
_symmetry.space_group_name_H-M   'P 1'
#
loop_
_entity.id
_entity.type
_entity.pdbx_description
1 polymer ?
#
loop_
_entity_poly.entity_id
_entity_poly.type
_entity_poly.pdbx_seq_one_letter_code
_entity_poly.pdbx_strand_id
1 'polypeptide(L)' 'KKIVPDSLDGKVEIEHQMWSATGNKEIEKGKHVKVTGSKGVHVFVEEVK' A
#
# COMPACT_ATOMS: atom_id res chain seq x y z
N LYS A 1 -2.43 9.04 -1.00
CA LYS A 1 -1.09 9.41 -1.53
C LYS A 1 -0.65 8.27 -2.45
N LYS A 2 0.22 8.52 -3.42
CA LYS A 2 0.84 7.44 -4.20
C LYS A 2 1.70 6.58 -3.26
N ILE A 3 1.80 5.29 -3.53
CA ILE A 3 2.72 4.39 -2.83
C ILE A 3 4.03 4.44 -3.59
N VAL A 4 5.14 4.61 -2.87
CA VAL A 4 6.48 4.66 -3.44
C VAL A 4 7.31 3.54 -2.82
N PRO A 5 8.14 2.84 -3.60
CA PRO A 5 9.07 1.85 -3.05
C PRO A 5 9.96 2.45 -1.98
N ASP A 6 10.31 1.64 -0.98
CA ASP A 6 11.20 2.00 0.13
C ASP A 6 10.73 3.21 0.97
N SER A 7 9.48 3.65 0.79
CA SER A 7 8.81 4.68 1.58
C SER A 7 7.69 4.08 2.42
N LEU A 8 7.57 4.56 3.65
CA LEU A 8 6.48 4.21 4.59
C LEU A 8 5.32 5.22 4.55
N ASP A 9 5.39 6.24 3.68
CA ASP A 9 4.36 7.29 3.58
C ASP A 9 3.15 6.90 2.73
N GLY A 10 3.23 5.76 2.05
CA GLY A 10 2.11 5.22 1.29
C GLY A 10 0.93 4.95 2.20
N LYS A 11 -0.29 5.19 1.69
CA LYS A 11 -1.52 4.92 2.43
C LYS A 11 -2.51 4.20 1.54
N VAL A 12 -3.11 3.15 2.09
CA VAL A 12 -4.16 2.36 1.45
C VAL A 12 -5.40 2.35 2.34
N GLU A 13 -6.55 2.24 1.72
CA GLU A 13 -7.81 2.00 2.43
C GLU A 13 -8.13 0.51 2.37
N ILE A 14 -8.26 -0.13 3.53
CA ILE A 14 -8.63 -1.53 3.69
C ILE A 14 -9.80 -1.56 4.67
N GLU A 15 -10.94 -2.12 4.26
CA GLU A 15 -12.15 -2.19 5.09
C GLU A 15 -12.54 -0.83 5.71
N HIS A 16 -12.48 0.23 4.90
CA HIS A 16 -12.74 1.62 5.32
C HIS A 16 -11.80 2.19 6.40
N GLN A 17 -10.68 1.52 6.65
CA GLN A 17 -9.62 2.00 7.52
C GLN A 17 -8.39 2.37 6.71
N MET A 18 -7.73 3.45 7.11
CA MET A 18 -6.49 3.91 6.48
C MET A 18 -5.29 3.20 7.11
N TRP A 19 -4.54 2.46 6.31
CA TRP A 19 -3.33 1.75 6.71
C TRP A 19 -2.09 2.35 6.04
N SER A 20 -0.96 2.31 6.75
CA SER A 20 0.34 2.65 6.16
C SER A 20 0.82 1.49 5.29
N ALA A 21 1.18 1.79 4.05
CA ALA A 21 1.53 0.80 3.06
C ALA A 21 2.82 1.14 2.32
N THR A 22 3.57 0.11 1.98
CA THR A 22 4.71 0.19 1.05
C THR A 22 4.55 -0.87 -0.03
N GLY A 23 5.18 -0.65 -1.18
CA GLY A 23 5.09 -1.54 -2.34
C GLY A 23 6.44 -1.70 -3.02
N ASN A 24 6.55 -2.66 -3.94
CA ASN A 24 7.76 -2.89 -4.73
C ASN A 24 7.89 -1.95 -5.94
N LYS A 25 6.80 -1.25 -6.28
CA LYS A 25 6.71 -0.31 -7.41
C LYS A 25 5.92 0.92 -6.99
N GLU A 26 6.02 1.96 -7.79
CA GLU A 26 5.16 3.13 -7.64
C GLU A 26 3.73 2.75 -8.02
N ILE A 27 2.79 3.00 -7.10
CA ILE A 27 1.36 2.73 -7.32
C ILE A 27 0.60 4.05 -7.18
N GLU A 28 -0.11 4.43 -8.24
CA GLU A 28 -0.90 5.65 -8.25
C GLU A 28 -2.14 5.55 -7.34
N LYS A 29 -2.63 6.72 -6.92
CA LYS A 29 -3.85 6.79 -6.10
C LYS A 29 -5.04 6.24 -6.90
N GLY A 30 -5.85 5.41 -6.25
CA GLY A 30 -7.09 4.86 -6.83
C GLY A 30 -6.90 3.53 -7.57
N LYS A 31 -5.67 3.04 -7.68
CA LYS A 31 -5.41 1.67 -8.12
C LYS A 31 -5.78 0.68 -7.03
N HIS A 32 -6.33 -0.46 -7.44
CA HIS A 32 -6.56 -1.57 -6.54
C HIS A 32 -5.24 -2.27 -6.25
N VAL A 33 -5.06 -2.65 -4.99
CA VAL A 33 -3.85 -3.30 -4.51
C VAL A 33 -4.21 -4.56 -3.73
N LYS A 34 -3.30 -5.52 -3.72
CA LYS A 34 -3.39 -6.74 -2.92
C LYS A 34 -2.34 -6.68 -1.82
N VAL A 35 -2.76 -6.98 -0.59
CA VAL A 35 -1.85 -7.13 0.54
C VAL A 35 -1.08 -8.44 0.39
N THR A 36 0.25 -8.36 0.40
CA THR A 36 1.17 -9.51 0.31
C THR A 36 1.78 -9.88 1.65
N GLY A 37 1.75 -8.97 2.63
CA GLY A 37 2.21 -9.22 3.98
C GLY A 37 2.07 -8.00 4.89
N SER A 38 2.50 -8.12 6.13
CA SER A 38 2.47 -7.03 7.11
C SER A 38 3.64 -7.10 8.07
N LYS A 39 4.12 -5.94 8.51
CA LYS A 39 5.09 -5.78 9.60
C LYS A 39 4.55 -4.79 10.62
N GLY A 40 3.91 -5.33 11.66
CA GLY A 40 3.19 -4.52 12.65
C GLY A 40 2.02 -3.76 12.01
N VAL A 41 2.02 -2.43 12.13
CA VAL A 41 0.96 -1.56 11.58
C VAL A 41 1.17 -1.18 10.10
N HIS A 42 2.25 -1.66 9.48
CA HIS A 42 2.53 -1.43 8.05
C HIS A 42 2.19 -2.66 7.22
N VAL A 43 1.53 -2.45 6.09
CA VAL A 43 1.21 -3.49 5.11
C VAL A 43 2.10 -3.39 3.88
N PHE A 44 2.48 -4.53 3.33
CA PHE A 44 3.13 -4.64 2.02
C PHE A 44 2.07 -4.92 0.97
N VAL A 45 2.09 -4.16 -0.12
CA VAL A 45 1.07 -4.26 -1.16
C VAL A 45 1.67 -4.29 -2.56
N GLU A 46 0.96 -4.93 -3.48
CA GLU A 46 1.26 -4.97 -4.91
C GLU A 46 0.04 -4.53 -5.72
N GLU A 47 0.25 -3.85 -6.85
CA GLU A 47 -0.83 -3.46 -7.76
C GLU A 47 -1.49 -4.70 -8.37
N VAL A 48 -2.82 -4.73 -8.36
CA VAL A 48 -3.61 -5.72 -9.07
C VAL A 48 -4.01 -5.11 -10.41
N LYS A 49 -3.68 -5.78 -11.51
CA LYS A 49 -4.13 -5.39 -12.85
C LYS A 49 -5.63 -5.63 -13.03
#